data_AF-A0A0T6XNA9-F1
#
_entry.id   AF-A0A0T6XNA9-F1
#
_cell.length_a   1.000
_cell.length_b   1.000
_cell.length_c   1.000
_cell.angle_alpha   90.00
_cell.angle_beta   90.00
_cell.angle_gamma   90.00
#
_symmetry.space_group_name_H-M   'P 1'
#
loop_
_entity.id
_entity.type
_entity.pdbx_description
1 polymer ?
#
loop_
_entity_poly.entity_id
_entity_poly.type
_entity_poly.pdbx_seq_one_letter_code
_entity_poly.pdbx_strand_id
1 'polypeptide(L)'
;MGRGIPTGHPFDGVLENLGWFGKRFNSDLRADALLFRAGGRRLRAIDPKWVPLNLALRFHKFGRTRLARTLFSWVQRGFQAKGPVASLETLTFEGAASAALIYDDQPIIDHFRRIDQNAIMGLMAIRNDDRLFAFELQRMT
;
A
#
# COMPACT_ATOMS: atom_id res chain seq x y z
N MET A 1 5.76 5.00 -8.77
CA MET A 1 5.56 3.54 -8.91
C MET A 1 6.05 2.86 -7.64
N GLY A 2 5.41 1.78 -7.22
CA GLY A 2 5.76 1.03 -6.02
C GLY A 2 6.28 -0.37 -6.32
N ARG A 3 7.17 -0.86 -5.46
CA ARG A 3 7.70 -2.23 -5.48
C ARG A 3 7.97 -2.69 -4.06
N GLY A 4 7.45 -3.85 -3.66
CA GLY A 4 7.77 -4.49 -2.40
C GLY A 4 9.19 -5.03 -2.36
N ILE A 5 9.77 -5.02 -1.16
CA ILE A 5 11.09 -5.57 -0.87
C ILE A 5 10.85 -6.88 -0.11
N PRO A 6 11.36 -8.03 -0.58
CA PRO A 6 11.09 -9.31 0.07
C PRO A 6 11.78 -9.35 1.44
N THR A 7 10.98 -9.36 2.51
CA THR A 7 11.44 -9.46 3.91
C THR A 7 10.87 -10.69 4.61
N GLY A 8 10.07 -11.51 3.91
CA GLY A 8 9.35 -12.65 4.47
C GLY A 8 7.96 -12.30 4.97
N HIS A 9 7.50 -11.06 4.73
CA HIS A 9 6.16 -10.63 5.13
C HIS A 9 5.07 -11.32 4.28
N PRO A 10 3.89 -11.65 4.84
CA PRO A 10 2.80 -12.28 4.09
C PRO A 10 2.43 -11.56 2.79
N PHE A 11 2.44 -10.22 2.78
CA PHE A 11 2.12 -9.42 1.59
C PHE A 11 3.22 -9.36 0.53
N ASP A 12 4.40 -9.93 0.76
CA ASP A 12 5.45 -9.99 -0.25
C ASP A 12 4.94 -10.66 -1.53
N GLY A 13 5.03 -9.95 -2.65
CA GLY A 13 4.58 -10.43 -3.96
C GLY A 13 3.06 -10.45 -4.16
N VAL A 14 2.26 -10.19 -3.11
CA VAL A 14 0.80 -10.18 -3.21
C VAL A 14 0.35 -8.91 -3.93
N LEU A 15 0.76 -7.74 -3.44
CA LEU A 15 0.34 -6.46 -4.00
C LEU A 15 0.77 -6.31 -5.47
N GLU A 16 2.00 -6.73 -5.80
CA GLU A 16 2.53 -6.74 -7.16
C GLU A 16 1.71 -7.66 -8.08
N ASN A 17 1.40 -8.87 -7.63
CA ASN A 17 0.57 -9.81 -8.40
C ASN A 17 -0.84 -9.24 -8.65
N LEU A 18 -1.39 -8.51 -7.69
CA LEU A 18 -2.68 -7.83 -7.82
C LEU A 18 -2.60 -6.57 -8.70
N GLY A 19 -1.40 -6.18 -9.14
CA GLY A 19 -1.18 -5.03 -10.02
C GLY A 19 -1.11 -3.70 -9.27
N TRP A 20 -0.67 -3.73 -8.01
CA TRP A 20 -0.38 -2.51 -7.25
C TRP A 20 0.65 -1.68 -8.00
N PHE A 21 0.34 -0.39 -8.10
CA PHE A 21 1.11 0.58 -8.85
C PHE A 21 1.88 1.52 -7.93
N GLY A 22 1.35 1.81 -6.73
CA GLY A 22 1.95 2.75 -5.80
C GLY A 22 0.91 3.55 -5.04
N LYS A 23 1.30 4.76 -4.67
CA LYS A 23 0.51 5.73 -3.90
C LYS A 23 0.51 7.08 -4.63
N ARG A 24 -0.52 7.89 -4.39
CA ARG A 24 -0.55 9.30 -4.82
C ARG A 24 -0.72 10.18 -3.59
N PHE A 25 0.22 11.11 -3.41
CA PHE A 25 0.19 12.11 -2.35
C PHE A 25 -0.31 13.42 -2.94
N ASN A 26 -1.27 14.05 -2.26
CA ASN A 26 -1.85 15.32 -2.66
C ASN A 26 -1.23 16.47 -1.84
N SER A 27 -1.40 17.70 -2.29
CA SER A 27 -0.82 18.90 -1.65
C SER A 27 -1.42 19.22 -0.28
N ASP A 28 -2.62 18.72 0.01
CA ASP A 28 -3.36 18.87 1.27
C ASP A 28 -2.98 17.82 2.33
N LEU A 29 -1.85 17.12 2.13
CA LEU A 29 -1.38 16.03 2.98
C LEU A 29 -2.32 14.80 3.02
N ARG A 30 -3.26 14.70 2.08
CA ARG A 30 -4.08 13.50 1.89
C ARG A 30 -3.47 12.59 0.83
N ALA A 31 -3.75 11.29 0.89
CA ALA A 31 -3.23 10.34 -0.10
C ALA A 31 -4.23 9.28 -0.55
N ASP A 32 -4.10 8.89 -1.81
CA ASP A 32 -4.62 7.61 -2.30
C ASP A 32 -3.57 6.53 -2.01
N ALA A 33 -3.79 5.78 -0.94
CA ALA A 33 -2.78 4.89 -0.38
C ALA A 33 -2.56 3.61 -1.19
N LEU A 34 -3.50 3.24 -2.06
CA LEU A 34 -3.45 2.02 -2.87
C LEU A 34 -3.97 2.29 -4.28
N LEU A 35 -3.05 2.50 -5.22
CA LEU A 35 -3.36 2.59 -6.65
C LEU A 35 -3.09 1.24 -7.31
N PHE A 36 -4.04 0.77 -8.11
CA PHE A 36 -3.92 -0.46 -8.89
C PHE A 36 -4.12 -0.21 -10.39
N ARG A 37 -3.49 -1.03 -11.22
CA ARG A 37 -3.67 -1.00 -12.68
C ARG A 37 -5.02 -1.61 -13.07
N ALA A 38 -5.89 -0.81 -13.68
CA ALA A 38 -7.25 -1.21 -14.09
C ALA A 38 -7.37 -1.40 -15.61
N GLY A 39 -6.34 -1.99 -16.25
CA GLY A 39 -6.24 -2.18 -17.70
C GLY A 39 -5.63 -0.97 -18.44
N GLY A 40 -4.82 -1.23 -19.47
CA GLY A 40 -4.10 -0.20 -20.21
C GLY A 40 -3.25 0.70 -19.30
N ARG A 41 -3.37 2.02 -19.47
CA ARG A 41 -2.70 3.04 -18.62
C ARG A 41 -3.59 3.55 -17.46
N ARG A 42 -4.78 2.98 -17.25
CA ARG A 42 -5.73 3.46 -16.23
C ARG A 42 -5.32 2.97 -14.84
N LEU A 43 -5.27 3.90 -13.89
CA LEU A 43 -5.10 3.61 -12.47
C LEU A 43 -6.43 3.74 -11.73
N ARG A 44 -6.61 2.93 -10.70
CA ARG A 44 -7.77 2.97 -9.81
C ARG A 44 -7.30 3.02 -8.36
N ALA A 45 -7.77 4.04 -7.63
CA ALA A 45 -7.62 4.10 -6.19
C ALA A 45 -8.61 3.13 -5.53
N ILE A 46 -8.12 2.33 -4.61
CA ILE A 46 -8.90 1.35 -3.86
C ILE A 46 -8.95 1.77 -2.39
N ASP A 47 -10.14 1.66 -1.81
CA ASP A 47 -10.37 1.89 -0.39
C ASP A 47 -10.15 0.57 0.38
N PRO A 48 -9.15 0.51 1.28
CA PRO A 48 -8.82 -0.70 2.00
C PRO A 48 -9.78 -0.99 3.16
N LYS A 49 -10.73 -0.11 3.50
CA LYS A 49 -11.64 -0.33 4.64
C LYS A 49 -12.44 -1.63 4.59
N TRP A 50 -12.72 -2.08 3.36
CA TRP A 50 -13.49 -3.31 3.11
C TRP A 50 -12.59 -4.55 3.03
N VAL A 51 -11.27 -4.40 3.17
CA VAL A 51 -10.33 -5.51 3.11
C VAL A 51 -10.18 -6.07 4.54
N PRO A 52 -10.63 -7.30 4.80
CA PRO A 52 -10.43 -7.93 6.11
C PRO A 52 -8.95 -8.30 6.27
N LEU A 53 -8.18 -7.43 6.92
CA LEU A 53 -6.72 -7.51 6.99
C LEU A 53 -6.21 -8.86 7.55
N ASN A 54 -6.82 -9.35 8.64
CA ASN A 54 -6.48 -10.64 9.24
C ASN A 54 -6.68 -11.81 8.27
N LEU A 55 -7.74 -11.75 7.45
CA LEU A 55 -8.03 -12.76 6.44
C LEU A 55 -7.02 -12.66 5.28
N ALA A 56 -6.72 -11.44 4.84
CA ALA A 56 -5.72 -11.20 3.80
C ALA A 56 -4.32 -11.72 4.20
N LEU A 57 -3.91 -11.49 5.46
CA LEU A 57 -2.66 -12.03 6.01
C LEU A 57 -2.67 -13.56 6.07
N ARG A 58 -3.78 -14.16 6.51
CA ARG A 58 -3.93 -15.63 6.58
C ARG A 58 -3.90 -16.30 5.21
N PHE A 59 -4.56 -15.71 4.22
CA PHE A 59 -4.72 -16.26 2.87
C PHE A 59 -3.75 -15.67 1.83
N HIS A 60 -2.69 -15.01 2.28
CA HIS A 60 -1.71 -14.34 1.41
C HIS A 60 -1.12 -15.23 0.31
N LYS A 61 -0.95 -16.55 0.57
CA LYS A 61 -0.50 -17.52 -0.44
C LYS A 61 -1.41 -17.56 -1.67
N PHE A 62 -2.72 -17.46 -1.46
CA PHE A 62 -3.70 -17.36 -2.55
C PHE A 62 -3.53 -16.06 -3.32
N GLY A 63 -3.26 -14.94 -2.62
CA GLY A 63 -3.02 -13.63 -3.21
C GLY A 63 -1.86 -13.57 -4.21
N ARG A 64 -0.93 -14.52 -4.17
CA ARG A 64 0.18 -14.67 -5.13
C ARG A 64 -0.19 -15.42 -6.41
N THR A 65 -1.39 -15.98 -6.49
CA THR A 65 -1.82 -16.81 -7.62
C THR A 65 -2.39 -15.99 -8.78
N ARG A 66 -2.35 -16.56 -9.99
CA ARG A 66 -2.99 -15.96 -11.18
C ARG A 66 -4.51 -15.86 -11.03
N LEU A 67 -5.13 -16.80 -10.31
CA LEU A 67 -6.56 -16.77 -10.03
C LEU A 67 -6.93 -15.57 -9.18
N ALA A 68 -6.17 -15.29 -8.12
CA ALA A 68 -6.39 -14.10 -7.29
C ALA A 68 -6.30 -12.81 -8.12
N ARG A 69 -5.31 -12.69 -9.01
CA ARG A 69 -5.19 -11.55 -9.94
C ARG A 69 -6.44 -11.39 -10.82
N THR A 70 -6.93 -12.50 -11.39
CA THR A 70 -8.16 -12.47 -12.20
C THR A 70 -9.33 -12.01 -11.34
N LEU A 71 -9.60 -12.65 -10.21
CA LEU A 71 -10.72 -12.31 -9.32
C LEU A 71 -10.66 -10.85 -8.85
N PHE A 72 -9.47 -10.40 -8.41
CA PHE A 72 -9.23 -9.03 -8.00
C PHE A 72 -9.58 -8.03 -9.10
N SER A 73 -9.29 -8.36 -10.36
CA SER A 73 -9.61 -7.49 -11.49
C SER A 73 -11.12 -7.28 -11.70
N TRP A 74 -11.96 -8.21 -11.25
CA TRP A 74 -13.42 -8.08 -11.25
C TRP A 74 -13.90 -7.29 -10.04
N VAL A 75 -13.42 -7.62 -8.83
CA VAL A 75 -13.91 -7.00 -7.59
C VAL A 75 -13.42 -5.57 -7.39
N GLN A 76 -12.25 -5.19 -7.92
CA GLN A 76 -11.68 -3.84 -7.76
C GLN A 76 -12.62 -2.69 -8.14
N ARG A 77 -13.63 -2.95 -9.00
CA ARG A 77 -14.64 -1.94 -9.36
C ARG A 77 -15.53 -1.56 -8.17
N GLY A 78 -15.85 -2.51 -7.31
CA GLY A 78 -16.66 -2.28 -6.10
C GLY A 78 -15.90 -1.64 -4.95
N PHE A 79 -14.57 -1.76 -4.93
CA PHE A 79 -13.71 -1.22 -3.87
C PHE A 79 -13.12 0.15 -4.23
N GLN A 80 -13.69 0.84 -5.22
CA GLN A 80 -13.18 2.13 -5.65
C GLN A 80 -13.30 3.17 -4.52
N ALA A 81 -12.18 3.82 -4.21
CA ALA A 81 -12.17 4.94 -3.27
C ALA A 81 -12.94 6.13 -3.84
N LYS A 82 -13.75 6.79 -2.99
CA LYS A 82 -14.47 8.02 -3.34
C LYS A 82 -13.59 9.28 -3.20
N GLY A 83 -12.43 9.15 -2.59
CA GLY A 83 -11.45 10.20 -2.37
C GLY A 83 -10.21 9.63 -1.64
N PRO A 84 -9.28 10.50 -1.20
CA PRO A 84 -8.12 10.08 -0.42
C PRO A 84 -8.52 9.38 0.88
N VAL A 85 -7.82 8.31 1.24
CA VAL A 85 -8.15 7.38 2.34
C VAL A 85 -7.06 7.32 3.43
N ALA A 86 -6.14 8.27 3.40
CA ALA A 86 -5.03 8.36 4.33
C ALA A 86 -4.53 9.80 4.47
N SER A 87 -3.97 10.13 5.63
CA SER A 87 -3.30 11.41 5.93
C SER A 87 -1.80 11.21 6.13
N LEU A 88 -1.02 12.21 5.74
CA LEU A 88 0.41 12.28 6.00
C LEU A 88 0.67 13.12 7.25
N GLU A 89 1.42 12.55 8.18
CA GLU A 89 1.83 13.19 9.44
C GLU A 89 3.32 12.96 9.70
N THR A 90 3.88 13.68 10.68
CA THR A 90 5.24 13.39 11.16
C THR A 90 5.15 12.59 12.45
N LEU A 91 5.62 11.35 12.42
CA LEU A 91 5.66 10.45 13.57
C LEU A 91 7.09 10.04 13.88
N THR A 92 7.35 9.66 15.13
CA THR A 92 8.64 9.05 15.50
C THR A 92 8.58 7.54 15.21
N PHE A 93 9.59 7.03 14.52
CA PHE A 93 9.77 5.60 14.26
C PHE A 93 11.22 5.23 14.55
N GLU A 94 11.44 4.22 15.40
CA GLU A 94 12.78 3.80 15.86
C GLU A 94 13.63 4.99 16.37
N GLY A 95 13.03 5.86 17.18
CA GLY A 95 13.72 7.00 17.81
C GLY A 95 13.98 8.21 16.92
N ALA A 96 13.55 8.21 15.66
CA ALA A 96 13.75 9.34 14.74
C ALA A 96 12.46 9.79 14.05
N ALA A 97 12.30 11.10 13.85
CA ALA A 97 11.18 11.68 13.11
C ALA A 97 11.13 11.14 11.67
N SER A 98 9.94 10.77 11.22
CA SER A 98 9.65 10.17 9.92
C SER A 98 8.33 10.71 9.38
N ALA A 99 8.27 10.99 8.08
CA ALA A 99 6.98 11.19 7.42
C ALA A 99 6.24 9.85 7.42
N ALA A 100 5.00 9.85 7.90
CA ALA A 100 4.20 8.66 8.07
C ALA A 100 2.83 8.83 7.40
N LEU A 101 2.39 7.82 6.65
CA LEU A 101 1.05 7.78 6.08
C LEU A 101 0.14 6.91 6.95
N ILE A 102 -0.88 7.53 7.52
CA ILE A 102 -1.85 6.90 8.42
C ILE A 102 -3.11 6.61 7.62
N TYR A 103 -3.54 5.36 7.59
CA TYR A 103 -4.77 4.96 6.90
C TYR A 103 -5.98 5.30 7.78
N ASP A 104 -7.01 5.93 7.20
CA ASP A 104 -8.15 6.43 7.99
C ASP A 104 -8.95 5.29 8.64
N ASP A 105 -9.22 4.24 7.86
CA ASP A 105 -10.14 3.15 8.20
C ASP A 105 -9.41 1.81 8.43
N GLN A 106 -8.08 1.82 8.52
CA GLN A 106 -7.28 0.62 8.74
C GLN A 106 -6.18 0.88 9.76
N PRO A 107 -5.81 -0.12 10.59
CA PRO A 107 -4.77 0.03 11.59
C PRO A 107 -3.37 -0.11 10.96
N ILE A 108 -3.11 0.65 9.89
CA ILE A 108 -1.92 0.58 9.05
C ILE A 108 -1.24 1.95 9.05
N ILE A 109 0.07 1.94 9.28
CA ILE A 109 0.92 3.13 9.16
C ILE A 109 2.11 2.79 8.28
N ASP A 110 2.34 3.58 7.22
CA ASP A 110 3.57 3.50 6.43
C ASP A 110 4.56 4.57 6.89
N HIS A 111 5.71 4.17 7.42
CA HIS A 111 6.79 5.08 7.77
C HIS A 111 7.76 5.24 6.60
N PHE A 112 8.09 6.48 6.23
CA PHE A 112 8.95 6.77 5.09
C PHE A 112 10.35 7.28 5.47
N ARG A 113 11.32 6.86 4.67
CA ARG A 113 12.69 7.39 4.65
C ARG A 113 13.10 7.69 3.22
N ARG A 114 13.78 8.82 3.02
CA ARG A 114 14.31 9.19 1.71
C ARG A 114 15.49 8.28 1.36
N ILE A 115 15.46 7.70 0.15
CA ILE A 115 16.63 7.02 -0.43
C ILE A 115 17.42 8.06 -1.23
N ASP A 116 16.77 8.73 -2.18
CA ASP A 116 17.34 9.79 -3.01
C ASP A 116 16.27 10.83 -3.42
N GLN A 117 16.54 11.65 -4.44
CA GLN A 117 15.61 12.69 -4.91
C GLN A 117 14.30 12.13 -5.52
N ASN A 118 14.38 10.92 -6.07
CA ASN A 118 13.32 10.25 -6.81
C ASN A 118 12.78 9.01 -6.11
N ALA A 119 13.45 8.48 -5.08
CA ALA A 119 13.03 7.27 -4.38
C ALA A 119 12.90 7.46 -2.87
N ILE A 120 11.89 6.82 -2.30
CA ILE A 120 11.67 6.69 -0.86
C ILE A 120 11.45 5.22 -0.49
N MET A 121 11.91 4.85 0.68
CA MET A 121 11.59 3.57 1.33
C MET A 121 10.38 3.77 2.23
N GLY A 122 9.47 2.79 2.22
CA GLY A 122 8.35 2.67 3.13
C GLY A 122 8.45 1.39 3.96
N LEU A 123 8.15 1.53 5.26
CA LEU A 123 7.96 0.42 6.19
C LEU A 123 6.51 0.48 6.68
N MET A 124 5.69 -0.46 6.22
CA MET A 124 4.31 -0.60 6.66
C MET A 124 4.26 -1.41 7.94
N ALA A 125 3.70 -0.82 8.98
CA ALA A 125 3.37 -1.45 10.25
C ALA A 125 1.85 -1.64 10.35
N ILE A 126 1.43 -2.80 10.84
CA ILE A 126 0.04 -3.10 11.16
C ILE A 126 -0.07 -3.18 12.69
N ARG A 127 -1.08 -2.54 13.29
CA ARG A 127 -1.27 -2.63 14.74
C ARG A 127 -1.41 -4.10 15.17
N ASN A 128 -0.69 -4.49 16.22
CA ASN A 128 -0.63 -5.85 16.75
C ASN A 128 0.00 -6.88 15.79
N ASP A 129 0.84 -6.43 14.85
CA ASP A 129 1.69 -7.28 14.03
C ASP A 129 3.12 -6.73 14.05
N ASP A 130 4.06 -7.50 14.60
CA ASP A 130 5.46 -7.07 14.75
C ASP A 130 6.22 -7.11 13.41
N ARG A 131 5.61 -7.67 12.35
CA ARG A 131 6.25 -7.79 11.04
C ARG A 131 6.09 -6.49 10.27
N LEU A 132 7.18 -6.03 9.68
CA LEU A 132 7.18 -4.88 8.78
C LEU A 132 7.16 -5.34 7.33
N PHE A 133 6.24 -4.78 6.55
CA PHE A 133 6.27 -4.92 5.11
C PHE A 133 7.08 -3.76 4.52
N ALA A 134 8.20 -4.09 3.88
CA ALA A 134 9.07 -3.10 3.27
C ALA A 134 8.72 -2.89 1.79
N PHE A 135 8.74 -1.65 1.34
CA PHE A 135 8.53 -1.31 -0.06
C PHE A 135 9.32 -0.06 -0.45
N GLU A 136 9.50 0.12 -1.75
CA GLU A 136 10.10 1.29 -2.37
C GLU A 136 9.04 2.01 -3.20
N LEU A 137 9.05 3.34 -3.16
CA LEU A 137 8.28 4.17 -4.06
C LEU A 137 9.23 5.06 -4.88
N GLN A 138 9.10 4.98 -6.20
CA GLN A 138 9.74 5.87 -7.14
C GLN A 138 8.77 6.96 -7.59
N ARG A 139 9.24 8.21 -7.62
CA ARG A 139 8.53 9.36 -8.15
C ARG A 139 8.26 9.14 -9.64
N MET A 140 7.08 9.51 -10.08
CA MET A 140 6.78 9.57 -11.51
C MET A 140 7.07 10.98 -12.02
N THR A 141 7.87 11.05 -13.06
CA THR A 141 8.08 12.23 -13.91
C THR A 141 7.00 12.33 -14.97
#